data_AF-A0A482X9Q0-F1
#
_entry.id   AF-A0A482X9Q0-F1
#
_cell.length_a   1.000
_cell.length_b   1.000
_cell.length_c   1.000
_cell.angle_alpha   90.00
_cell.angle_beta   90.00
_cell.angle_gamma   90.00
#
_symmetry.space_group_name_H-M   'P 1'
#
loop_
_entity.id
_entity.type
_entity.pdbx_description
1 polymer ?
#
loop_
_entity_poly.entity_id
_entity_poly.type
_entity_poly.pdbx_seq_one_letter_code
_entity_poly.pdbx_strand_id
1 'polypeptide(L)'
;MFSVSAKYYDVIERDMMKPKREARMCVVSDVEKAKCMDMKRAAFSRDIRPSFACIQKSSVENCLKAVQKKEADFYSMDAGYLEKAER
;
A
#
# COMPACT_ATOMS: atom_id res chain seq x y z
N MET A 1 21.55 32.80 -12.23
CA MET A 1 21.28 32.79 -10.78
C MET A 1 19.80 32.49 -10.60
N PHE A 2 19.43 31.20 -10.52
CA PHE A 2 18.07 30.75 -10.21
C PHE A 2 18.13 30.01 -8.87
N SER A 3 17.91 30.74 -7.76
CA SER A 3 17.27 30.13 -6.58
C SER A 3 15.81 29.90 -6.97
N VAL A 4 15.12 28.85 -6.55
CA VAL A 4 14.47 28.76 -5.23
C VAL A 4 13.93 27.32 -5.08
N SER A 5 14.22 26.66 -3.94
CA SER A 5 13.46 25.51 -3.38
C SER A 5 13.35 24.19 -4.17
N ALA A 6 14.47 23.61 -4.65
CA ALA A 6 14.44 22.28 -5.32
C ALA A 6 14.93 21.09 -4.47
N LYS A 7 15.73 21.31 -3.41
CA LYS A 7 16.41 20.20 -2.71
C LYS A 7 15.52 19.32 -1.84
N TYR A 8 14.34 19.78 -1.44
CA TYR A 8 13.46 19.03 -0.52
C TYR A 8 12.62 17.96 -1.24
N TYR A 9 12.11 18.27 -2.44
CA TYR A 9 11.38 17.29 -3.26
C TYR A 9 12.26 16.13 -3.70
N ASP A 10 13.53 16.40 -4.05
CA ASP A 10 14.52 15.35 -4.37
C ASP A 10 14.77 14.37 -3.21
N VAL A 11 14.55 14.80 -1.97
CA VAL A 11 14.63 13.93 -0.77
C VAL A 11 13.34 13.13 -0.60
N ILE A 12 12.17 13.74 -0.79
CA ILE A 12 10.87 13.06 -0.65
C ILE A 12 10.62 12.04 -1.76
N GLU A 13 11.10 12.27 -2.98
CA GLU A 13 10.90 11.36 -4.12
C GLU A 13 11.98 10.27 -4.22
N ARG A 14 12.91 10.24 -3.27
CA ARG A 14 14.08 9.36 -3.34
C ARG A 14 13.68 7.91 -3.07
N ASP A 15 13.30 7.20 -4.13
CA ASP A 15 13.04 5.76 -4.09
C ASP A 15 14.39 5.02 -4.15
N MET A 16 14.96 4.76 -2.97
CA MET A 16 16.29 4.14 -2.83
C MET A 16 16.30 2.66 -3.27
N MET A 17 15.13 2.05 -3.46
CA MET A 17 14.98 0.64 -3.80
C MET A 17 14.85 0.48 -5.32
N LYS A 18 15.91 -0.01 -5.97
CA LYS A 18 15.86 -0.48 -7.36
C LYS A 18 15.92 -2.02 -7.37
N PRO A 19 14.99 -2.73 -8.04
CA PRO A 19 13.79 -2.19 -8.71
C PRO A 19 12.79 -1.61 -7.70
N LYS A 20 11.97 -0.65 -8.16
CA LYS A 20 10.91 -0.05 -7.34
C LYS A 20 10.01 -1.15 -6.80
N ARG A 21 9.91 -1.25 -5.48
CA ARG A 21 9.02 -2.21 -4.81
C ARG A 21 7.81 -1.47 -4.27
N GLU A 22 6.66 -2.12 -4.33
CA GLU A 22 5.43 -1.62 -3.74
C GLU A 22 4.90 -2.64 -2.74
N ALA A 23 4.38 -2.17 -1.61
CA ALA A 23 3.61 -3.00 -0.69
C ALA A 23 2.13 -2.95 -1.11
N ARG A 24 1.65 -4.04 -1.70
CA ARG A 24 0.30 -4.17 -2.25
C ARG A 24 -0.68 -4.56 -1.14
N MET A 25 -1.41 -3.57 -0.63
CA MET A 25 -2.49 -3.77 0.32
C MET A 25 -3.78 -4.13 -0.40
N CYS A 26 -4.41 -5.24 -0.01
CA CYS A 26 -5.75 -5.58 -0.47
C CYS A 26 -6.82 -4.80 0.30
N VAL A 27 -7.93 -4.45 -0.35
CA VAL A 27 -9.11 -3.79 0.24
C VAL A 27 -10.39 -4.35 -0.39
N VAL A 28 -11.51 -4.31 0.34
CA VAL A 28 -12.78 -4.91 -0.10
C VAL A 28 -13.92 -3.92 -0.33
N SER A 29 -13.77 -2.67 0.10
CA SER A 29 -14.77 -1.62 -0.10
C SER A 29 -14.17 -0.33 -0.67
N ASP A 30 -15.01 0.51 -1.26
CA ASP A 30 -14.58 1.81 -1.76
C ASP A 30 -14.11 2.73 -0.63
N VAL A 31 -14.71 2.62 0.56
CA VAL A 31 -14.30 3.34 1.77
C VAL A 31 -12.89 2.92 2.19
N GLU A 32 -12.60 1.62 2.19
CA GLU A 32 -11.26 1.11 2.48
C GLU A 32 -10.24 1.53 1.42
N LYS A 33 -10.63 1.53 0.14
CA LYS A 33 -9.78 2.00 -0.95
C LYS A 33 -9.42 3.47 -0.80
N ALA A 34 -10.41 4.32 -0.47
CA ALA A 34 -10.15 5.73 -0.20
C ALA A 34 -9.15 5.90 0.96
N LYS A 35 -9.35 5.21 2.07
CA LYS A 35 -8.42 5.20 3.21
C LYS A 35 -7.03 4.70 2.83
N CYS A 36 -6.93 3.65 2.02
CA CYS A 36 -5.64 3.13 1.53
C CYS A 36 -4.91 4.17 0.66
N MET A 37 -5.64 4.90 -0.20
CA MET A 37 -5.05 5.96 -1.02
C MET A 37 -4.57 7.14 -0.18
N ASP A 38 -5.30 7.52 0.86
CA ASP A 38 -4.86 8.56 1.80
C ASP A 38 -3.64 8.10 2.61
N MET A 39 -3.63 6.84 3.05
CA MET A 39 -2.48 6.22 3.72
C MET A 39 -1.25 6.20 2.81
N LYS A 40 -1.41 5.86 1.51
CA LYS A 40 -0.33 5.91 0.52
C LYS A 40 0.29 7.31 0.43
N ARG A 41 -0.54 8.36 0.35
CA ARG A 41 -0.08 9.75 0.27
C ARG A 41 0.63 10.18 1.55
N ALA A 42 0.05 9.87 2.71
CA ALA A 42 0.62 10.20 4.00
C ALA A 42 1.98 9.50 4.21
N ALA A 43 2.05 8.20 3.91
CA ALA A 43 3.28 7.41 4.00
C ALA A 43 4.38 7.98 3.10
N PHE A 44 4.05 8.30 1.84
CA PHE A 44 5.00 8.88 0.90
C PHE A 44 5.55 10.23 1.41
N SER A 45 4.68 11.11 1.92
CA SER A 45 5.08 12.42 2.47
C SER A 45 5.99 12.34 3.70
N ARG A 46 6.04 11.18 4.35
CA ARG A 46 6.85 10.89 5.55
C ARG A 46 8.06 10.02 5.23
N ASP A 47 8.41 9.88 3.96
CA ASP A 47 9.52 9.05 3.46
C ASP A 47 9.43 7.56 3.85
N ILE A 48 8.21 7.06 4.10
CA ILE A 48 7.98 5.63 4.34
C ILE A 48 8.13 4.89 3.01
N ARG A 49 8.91 3.81 3.04
CA ARG A 49 9.19 2.92 1.90
C ARG A 49 9.06 1.45 2.30
N PRO A 50 8.68 0.54 1.38
CA PRO A 50 8.28 0.78 -0.02
C PRO A 50 6.96 1.55 -0.14
N SER A 51 6.68 2.10 -1.33
CA SER A 51 5.40 2.81 -1.55
C SER A 51 4.21 1.83 -1.50
N PHE A 52 3.03 2.29 -1.11
CA PHE A 52 1.84 1.44 -1.06
C PHE A 52 1.12 1.37 -2.41
N ALA A 53 0.54 0.22 -2.71
CA ALA A 53 -0.43 0.02 -3.78
C ALA A 53 -1.74 -0.54 -3.20
N CYS A 54 -2.88 -0.08 -3.71
CA CYS A 54 -4.20 -0.46 -3.21
C CYS A 54 -4.90 -1.36 -4.23
N ILE A 55 -5.05 -2.64 -3.91
CA ILE A 55 -5.68 -3.65 -4.76
C ILE A 55 -7.09 -3.92 -4.21
N GLN A 56 -8.13 -3.59 -4.98
CA GLN A 56 -9.50 -3.83 -4.56
C GLN A 56 -10.00 -5.18 -5.08
N LYS A 57 -10.60 -5.98 -4.19
CA LYS A 57 -11.35 -7.20 -4.53
C LYS A 57 -12.79 -7.08 -4.04
N SER A 58 -13.66 -7.97 -4.49
CA SER A 58 -15.10 -7.93 -4.18
C SER A 58 -15.47 -8.52 -2.82
N SER A 59 -14.56 -9.24 -2.15
CA SER A 59 -14.81 -9.86 -0.85
C SER A 59 -13.51 -10.13 -0.08
N VAL A 60 -13.64 -10.34 1.23
CA VAL A 60 -12.54 -10.72 2.12
C VAL A 60 -11.85 -12.00 1.63
N GLU A 61 -12.62 -13.01 1.25
CA GLU A 61 -12.11 -14.27 0.72
C GLU A 61 -11.31 -14.08 -0.58
N ASN A 62 -11.76 -13.17 -1.44
CA ASN A 62 -11.03 -12.84 -2.67
C ASN A 62 -9.74 -12.07 -2.37
N CYS A 63 -9.71 -11.22 -1.33
CA CYS A 63 -8.48 -10.60 -0.86
C CYS A 63 -7.50 -11.62 -0.27
N LEU A 64 -7.98 -12.55 0.56
CA LEU A 64 -7.17 -13.63 1.13
C LEU A 64 -6.57 -14.51 0.03
N LYS A 65 -7.38 -14.93 -0.95
CA LYS A 65 -6.91 -15.65 -2.14
C LYS A 65 -5.89 -14.82 -2.94
N ALA A 66 -6.08 -13.51 -3.05
CA ALA A 66 -5.13 -12.64 -3.74
C ALA A 66 -3.77 -12.60 -3.02
N VAL A 67 -3.77 -12.61 -1.68
CA VAL A 67 -2.53 -12.72 -0.88
C VAL A 67 -1.88 -14.09 -1.09
N GLN A 68 -2.65 -15.18 -1.01
CA GLN A 68 -2.14 -16.55 -1.27
C GLN A 68 -1.53 -16.69 -2.68
N LYS A 69 -2.14 -16.06 -3.69
CA LYS A 69 -1.66 -16.04 -5.08
C LYS A 69 -0.54 -15.03 -5.36
N LYS A 70 -0.10 -14.27 -4.35
CA LYS A 70 0.91 -13.19 -4.48
C LYS A 70 0.47 -12.06 -5.42
N GLU A 71 -0.84 -11.89 -5.63
CA GLU A 71 -1.43 -10.73 -6.33
C GLU A 71 -1.48 -9.51 -5.41
N ALA A 72 -1.64 -9.74 -4.10
CA ALA A 72 -1.48 -8.75 -3.04
C ALA A 72 -0.43 -9.25 -2.03
N ASP A 73 0.15 -8.34 -1.25
CA ASP A 73 1.17 -8.69 -0.24
C ASP A 73 0.56 -8.86 1.15
N PHE A 74 -0.49 -8.10 1.48
CA PHE A 74 -1.19 -8.22 2.76
C PHE A 74 -2.63 -7.70 2.71
N TYR A 75 -3.43 -8.07 3.71
CA TYR A 75 -4.76 -7.55 4.00
C TYR A 75 -4.87 -7.31 5.51
N SER A 76 -5.46 -6.18 5.92
CA SER A 76 -5.69 -5.88 7.33
C SER A 76 -7.05 -6.43 7.76
N MET A 77 -7.07 -7.32 8.74
CA MET A 77 -8.30 -7.94 9.26
C MET A 77 -8.28 -8.03 10.78
N ASP A 78 -9.46 -8.10 11.39
CA ASP A 78 -9.59 -8.44 12.80
C ASP A 78 -9.21 -9.90 13.07
N ALA A 79 -8.68 -10.17 14.27
CA ALA A 79 -8.20 -11.50 14.65
C ALA A 79 -9.28 -12.60 14.54
N GLY A 80 -10.56 -12.25 14.66
CA GLY A 80 -11.69 -13.19 14.47
C GLY A 80 -11.80 -13.76 13.05
N TYR A 81 -11.08 -13.21 12.07
CA TYR A 81 -11.05 -13.71 10.69
C TYR A 81 -9.83 -14.61 10.41
N LEU A 82 -8.98 -14.88 11.39
CA LEU A 82 -7.79 -15.72 11.23
C LEU A 82 -8.12 -17.12 10.72
N GLU A 83 -9.21 -17.74 11.20
CA GLU A 83 -9.65 -19.06 10.74
C GLU A 83 -9.91 -19.10 9.22
N LYS A 84 -10.33 -17.97 8.62
CA LYS A 84 -10.55 -17.86 7.17
C LYS A 84 -9.25 -17.63 6.40
N ALA A 85 -8.21 -17.12 7.05
CA ALA A 85 -6.92 -16.80 6.44
C ALA A 85 -5.98 -18.00 6.38
N GLU A 86 -6.05 -18.90 7.37
CA GLU A 86 -5.20 -20.10 7.47
C GLU A 86 -5.66 -21.27 6.60
N ARG A 87 -6.87 -21.19 6.04
CA ARG A 87 -7.48 -22.23 5.20
C ARG A 87 -7.33 -21.94 3.70
#